data_AF-G4Z9U1-F1
#
_entry.id   AF-G4Z9U1-F1
#
_cell.length_a   1.000
_cell.length_b   1.000
_cell.length_c   1.000
_cell.angle_alpha   90.00
_cell.angle_beta   90.00
_cell.angle_gamma   90.00
#
_symmetry.space_group_name_H-M   'P 1'
#
loop_
_entity.id
_entity.type
_entity.pdbx_description
1 polymer ?
#
loop_
_entity_poly.entity_id
_entity_poly.type
_entity_poly.pdbx_seq_one_letter_code
_entity_poly.pdbx_strand_id
1 'polypeptide(L)'
;MHNLDGLAIVNYLTSERGIKKIAVHGESIGGLVATYLARKSPHVSVLIADRTFATVPALAQRMIARWAGTVVDWVMRWETDNVQNYLDATCAKLLCSDPSDDIILDGASLKSGVALSIELGDKIFSLPRQREADGSPTSPASPSNCVRKVRTRLGPRSTRRVSEAASRPQLGQPLTETIVARFSEAVLSVGRRALEYTRRRDKEEAEGHQSKKSLEEATSSGAKASLSHVTISVEDAEASAATATSEDPSVDTEQNPMLATDSPEPITTTAAFPDELIAVVWMQLARMDGYCGQVLLQAAENGGYDKIRAWTASLLTWGGRVAPDRRSARSLEPFDRDGIFIVPITVAEAHVMLQHLVEQYPPLKFDYDIGFVVLMIEYLNDSLQRRWRHLDSAKTDEPSEATQGDKKGEKPVAPDQSKSAVPLVINTGDPKLGCLLPLHCGHNKNYEDAEKQALIGFLRHVGFVGPTK
;
A
#
# COMPACT_ATOMS: atom_id res chain seq x y z
N MET A 1 -6.87 -2.68 -34.11
CA MET A 1 -7.37 -3.84 -34.87
C MET A 1 -8.09 -4.78 -33.89
N HIS A 2 -7.41 -5.33 -32.88
CA HIS A 2 -8.01 -6.24 -31.88
C HIS A 2 -9.22 -5.69 -31.09
N ASN A 3 -9.25 -4.40 -30.74
CA ASN A 3 -10.41 -3.79 -30.08
C ASN A 3 -11.68 -3.80 -30.95
N LEU A 4 -11.53 -3.65 -32.27
CA LEU A 4 -12.66 -3.71 -33.20
C LEU A 4 -13.13 -5.14 -33.43
N ASP A 5 -12.20 -6.10 -33.45
CA ASP A 5 -12.53 -7.53 -33.51
C ASP A 5 -13.35 -7.95 -32.28
N GLY A 6 -12.97 -7.47 -31.09
CA GLY A 6 -13.74 -7.68 -29.86
C GLY A 6 -15.16 -7.10 -29.95
N LEU A 7 -15.32 -5.90 -30.51
CA LEU A 7 -16.65 -5.29 -30.70
C LEU A 7 -17.49 -6.08 -31.71
N ALA A 8 -16.86 -6.58 -32.79
CA ALA A 8 -17.54 -7.43 -33.77
C ALA A 8 -18.06 -8.73 -33.12
N ILE A 9 -17.28 -9.34 -32.23
CA ILE A 9 -17.72 -10.52 -31.45
C ILE A 9 -18.90 -10.17 -30.56
N VAL A 10 -18.84 -9.06 -29.82
CA VAL A 10 -19.95 -8.62 -28.96
C VAL A 10 -21.22 -8.39 -29.79
N ASN A 11 -21.10 -7.72 -30.93
CA ASN A 11 -22.23 -7.48 -31.84
C ASN A 11 -22.80 -8.78 -32.40
N TYR A 12 -21.94 -9.72 -32.82
CA TYR A 12 -22.39 -11.02 -33.29
C TYR A 12 -23.15 -11.80 -32.21
N LEU A 13 -22.66 -11.80 -30.98
CA LEU A 13 -23.32 -12.48 -29.87
C LEU A 13 -24.68 -11.86 -29.55
N THR A 14 -24.82 -10.54 -29.67
CA THR A 14 -26.08 -9.85 -29.37
C THR A 14 -27.07 -9.92 -30.53
N SER A 15 -26.65 -9.61 -31.76
CA SER A 15 -27.53 -9.55 -32.94
C SER A 15 -27.87 -10.94 -33.49
N GLU A 16 -26.88 -11.81 -33.65
CA GLU A 16 -27.07 -13.10 -34.34
C GLU A 16 -27.38 -14.24 -33.37
N ARG A 17 -26.85 -14.19 -32.15
CA ARG A 17 -27.04 -15.25 -31.14
C ARG A 17 -28.06 -14.90 -30.06
N GLY A 18 -28.57 -13.66 -30.05
CA GLY A 18 -29.61 -13.22 -29.11
C GLY A 18 -29.17 -13.19 -27.64
N ILE A 19 -27.86 -13.13 -27.38
CA ILE A 19 -27.32 -13.08 -26.01
C ILE A 19 -27.56 -11.68 -25.42
N LYS A 20 -28.26 -11.63 -24.29
CA LYS A 20 -28.70 -10.36 -23.65
C LYS A 20 -27.75 -9.81 -22.59
N LYS A 21 -26.93 -10.68 -21.98
CA LYS A 21 -25.97 -10.32 -20.93
C LYS A 21 -24.62 -10.92 -21.28
N ILE A 22 -23.60 -10.08 -21.34
CA ILE A 22 -22.22 -10.49 -21.68
C ILE A 22 -21.31 -10.08 -20.52
N ALA A 23 -20.50 -11.02 -20.06
CA ALA A 23 -19.32 -10.72 -19.25
C ALA A 23 -18.09 -10.79 -20.16
N VAL A 24 -17.17 -9.85 -19.97
CA VAL A 24 -15.86 -9.87 -20.63
C VAL A 24 -14.79 -10.10 -19.56
N HIS A 25 -13.95 -11.09 -19.79
CA HIS A 25 -12.75 -11.35 -19.01
C HIS A 25 -11.54 -11.07 -19.88
N GLY A 26 -10.54 -10.40 -19.31
CA GLY A 26 -9.30 -10.10 -19.99
C GLY A 26 -8.13 -10.24 -19.04
N GLU A 27 -7.30 -11.25 -19.30
CA GLU A 27 -6.04 -11.50 -18.60
C GLU A 27 -4.88 -10.83 -19.34
N SER A 28 -3.92 -10.25 -18.60
CA SER A 28 -2.68 -9.72 -19.18
C SER A 28 -2.98 -8.75 -20.34
N ILE A 29 -2.43 -8.98 -21.54
CA ILE A 29 -2.71 -8.18 -22.74
C ILE A 29 -4.20 -8.17 -23.15
N GLY A 30 -4.95 -9.23 -22.83
CA GLY A 30 -6.39 -9.32 -23.06
C GLY A 30 -7.19 -8.28 -22.28
N GLY A 31 -6.66 -7.80 -21.16
CA GLY A 31 -7.26 -6.71 -20.38
C GLY A 31 -7.37 -5.38 -21.15
N LEU A 32 -6.48 -5.13 -22.13
CA LEU A 32 -6.61 -3.98 -23.05
C LEU A 32 -7.92 -4.04 -23.83
N VAL A 33 -8.22 -5.20 -24.38
CA VAL A 33 -9.43 -5.42 -25.18
C VAL A 33 -10.64 -5.42 -24.25
N ALA A 34 -10.59 -6.14 -23.13
CA ALA A 34 -11.74 -6.27 -22.21
C ALA A 34 -12.18 -4.91 -21.63
N THR A 35 -11.23 -4.08 -21.15
CA THR A 35 -11.55 -2.73 -20.63
C THR A 35 -12.13 -1.83 -21.73
N TYR A 36 -11.60 -1.90 -22.95
CA TYR A 36 -12.14 -1.16 -24.09
C TYR A 36 -13.57 -1.60 -24.44
N LEU A 37 -13.86 -2.90 -24.48
CA LEU A 37 -15.19 -3.43 -24.75
C LEU A 37 -16.20 -3.00 -23.68
N ALA A 38 -15.80 -3.06 -22.41
CA ALA A 38 -16.62 -2.65 -21.28
C ALA A 38 -16.97 -1.15 -21.31
N ARG A 39 -16.04 -0.30 -21.80
CA ARG A 39 -16.31 1.13 -22.02
C ARG A 39 -17.25 1.38 -23.19
N LYS A 40 -17.04 0.69 -24.31
CA LYS A 40 -17.66 1.06 -25.60
C LYS A 40 -18.97 0.34 -25.89
N SER A 41 -19.19 -0.85 -25.34
CA SER A 41 -20.38 -1.64 -25.62
C SER A 41 -21.37 -1.61 -24.45
N PRO A 42 -22.60 -1.11 -24.64
CA PRO A 42 -23.63 -1.13 -23.60
C PRO A 42 -24.13 -2.55 -23.27
N HIS A 43 -23.76 -3.55 -24.07
CA HIS A 43 -24.15 -4.95 -23.85
C HIS A 43 -23.24 -5.69 -22.86
N VAL A 44 -22.08 -5.11 -22.52
CA VAL A 44 -21.20 -5.67 -21.51
C VAL A 44 -21.76 -5.34 -20.12
N SER A 45 -22.18 -6.38 -19.41
CA SER A 45 -22.78 -6.27 -18.07
C SER A 45 -21.75 -6.40 -16.95
N VAL A 46 -20.66 -7.12 -17.22
CA VAL A 46 -19.58 -7.39 -16.25
C VAL A 46 -18.22 -7.34 -16.95
N LEU A 47 -17.25 -6.68 -16.32
CA LEU A 47 -15.83 -6.70 -16.67
C LEU A 47 -15.04 -7.40 -15.56
N ILE A 48 -14.22 -8.38 -15.94
CA ILE A 48 -13.19 -8.96 -15.09
C ILE A 48 -11.83 -8.61 -15.71
N ALA A 49 -11.13 -7.65 -15.11
CA ALA A 49 -9.79 -7.25 -15.50
C ALA A 49 -8.77 -8.01 -14.65
N ASP A 50 -8.18 -9.06 -15.22
CA ASP A 50 -7.37 -10.04 -14.50
C ASP A 50 -5.87 -9.82 -14.77
N ARG A 51 -5.07 -9.57 -13.73
CA ARG A 51 -3.60 -9.43 -13.80
C ARG A 51 -3.13 -8.67 -15.05
N THR A 52 -3.81 -7.56 -15.34
CA THR A 52 -3.55 -6.72 -16.51
C THR A 52 -2.83 -5.45 -16.11
N PHE A 53 -2.25 -4.75 -17.09
CA PHE A 53 -1.43 -3.56 -16.88
C PHE A 53 -2.23 -2.27 -17.12
N ALA A 54 -1.76 -1.17 -16.54
CA ALA A 54 -2.30 0.16 -16.71
C ALA A 54 -2.11 0.69 -18.13
N THR A 55 -0.87 0.59 -18.64
CA THR A 55 -0.51 0.95 -20.03
C THR A 55 0.65 0.10 -20.51
N VAL A 56 0.76 -0.13 -21.83
CA VAL A 56 1.89 -0.87 -22.41
C VAL A 56 3.23 -0.16 -22.16
N PRO A 57 3.34 1.18 -22.25
CA PRO A 57 4.58 1.89 -21.90
C PRO A 57 5.00 1.68 -20.45
N ALA A 58 4.06 1.72 -19.50
CA ALA A 58 4.35 1.50 -18.09
C ALA A 58 4.90 0.10 -17.83
N LEU A 59 4.36 -0.90 -18.53
CA LEU A 59 4.86 -2.28 -18.51
C LEU A 59 6.27 -2.37 -19.14
N ALA A 60 6.44 -1.84 -20.35
CA ALA A 60 7.70 -1.90 -21.08
C ALA A 60 8.86 -1.21 -20.35
N GLN A 61 8.59 -0.06 -19.69
CA GLN A 61 9.58 0.64 -18.87
C GLN A 61 10.09 -0.21 -17.72
N ARG A 62 9.23 -1.08 -17.18
CA ARG A 62 9.49 -1.92 -16.01
C ARG A 62 10.10 -3.28 -16.37
N MET A 63 9.76 -3.84 -17.53
CA MET A 63 10.32 -5.12 -17.99
C MET A 63 11.66 -5.00 -18.71
N ILE A 64 11.84 -3.96 -19.55
CA ILE A 64 12.96 -3.89 -20.49
C ILE A 64 13.95 -2.81 -20.08
N ALA A 65 13.51 -1.55 -20.15
CA ALA A 65 14.33 -0.39 -19.81
C ALA A 65 13.47 0.88 -19.82
N ARG A 66 13.90 1.92 -19.10
CA ARG A 66 13.18 3.22 -19.02
C ARG A 66 12.90 3.86 -20.39
N TRP A 67 13.75 3.62 -21.39
CA TRP A 67 13.56 4.16 -22.76
C TRP A 67 12.54 3.36 -23.59
N ALA A 68 12.25 2.12 -23.20
CA ALA A 68 11.38 1.22 -23.96
C ALA A 68 9.94 1.75 -24.06
N GLY A 69 9.45 2.45 -23.03
CA GLY A 69 8.11 3.04 -23.07
C GLY A 69 7.90 3.99 -24.24
N THR A 70 8.86 4.87 -24.53
CA THR A 70 8.77 5.83 -25.64
C THR A 70 8.81 5.15 -27.01
N VAL A 71 9.55 4.06 -27.14
CA VAL A 71 9.63 3.29 -28.40
C VAL A 71 8.34 2.50 -28.62
N VAL A 72 7.82 1.90 -27.57
CA VAL A 72 6.56 1.14 -27.61
C VAL A 72 5.38 2.05 -27.95
N ASP A 73 5.28 3.24 -27.35
CA ASP A 73 4.26 4.23 -27.71
C ASP A 73 4.27 4.58 -29.20
N TRP A 74 5.47 4.73 -29.76
CA TRP A 74 5.64 5.11 -31.16
C TRP A 74 5.31 3.98 -32.14
N VAL A 75 5.62 2.73 -31.75
CA VAL A 75 5.49 1.55 -32.60
C VAL A 75 4.10 0.92 -32.50
N MET A 76 3.53 0.81 -31.30
CA MET A 76 2.29 0.04 -31.09
C MET A 76 1.08 0.74 -31.69
N ARG A 77 0.99 2.08 -31.69
CA ARG A 77 -0.19 2.84 -32.18
C ARG A 77 -1.54 2.33 -31.61
N TRP A 78 -1.53 1.70 -30.44
CA TRP A 78 -2.73 1.16 -29.79
C TRP A 78 -3.28 2.20 -28.81
N GLU A 79 -4.60 2.20 -28.60
CA GLU A 79 -5.18 2.89 -27.45
C GLU A 79 -4.88 2.01 -26.22
N THR A 80 -3.84 2.37 -25.48
CA THR A 80 -3.32 1.56 -24.35
C THR A 80 -3.74 2.10 -22.99
N ASP A 81 -4.69 3.03 -22.94
CA ASP A 81 -5.15 3.63 -21.69
C ASP A 81 -6.20 2.74 -21.02
N ASN A 82 -5.73 1.65 -20.41
CA ASN A 82 -6.62 0.74 -19.69
C ASN A 82 -7.22 1.39 -18.46
N VAL A 83 -6.53 2.35 -17.86
CA VAL A 83 -7.00 3.08 -16.68
C VAL A 83 -8.24 3.88 -17.03
N GLN A 84 -8.19 4.71 -18.07
CA GLN A 84 -9.36 5.47 -18.50
C GLN A 84 -10.47 4.55 -19.01
N ASN A 85 -10.13 3.50 -19.76
CA ASN A 85 -11.13 2.54 -20.21
C ASN A 85 -11.86 1.83 -19.05
N TYR A 86 -11.12 1.45 -18.01
CA TYR A 86 -11.67 0.85 -16.79
C TYR A 86 -12.55 1.83 -16.00
N LEU A 87 -12.08 3.08 -15.83
CA LEU A 87 -12.79 4.11 -15.08
C LEU A 87 -14.09 4.57 -15.77
N ASP A 88 -14.07 4.65 -17.11
CA ASP A 88 -15.23 5.04 -17.92
C ASP A 88 -16.25 3.91 -18.14
N ALA A 89 -15.86 2.65 -17.92
CA ALA A 89 -16.78 1.51 -18.04
C ALA A 89 -17.87 1.59 -16.97
N THR A 90 -19.14 1.52 -17.41
CA THR A 90 -20.34 1.67 -16.58
C THR A 90 -20.89 0.34 -16.05
N CYS A 91 -20.34 -0.78 -16.52
CA CYS A 91 -20.74 -2.11 -16.10
C CYS A 91 -20.21 -2.45 -14.70
N ALA A 92 -20.64 -3.57 -14.13
CA ALA A 92 -20.02 -4.10 -12.91
C ALA A 92 -18.56 -4.49 -13.20
N LYS A 93 -17.64 -4.18 -12.29
CA LYS A 93 -16.20 -4.37 -12.50
C LYS A 93 -15.57 -5.14 -11.35
N LEU A 94 -14.76 -6.13 -11.70
CA LEU A 94 -13.83 -6.81 -10.81
C LEU A 94 -12.43 -6.66 -11.37
N LEU A 95 -11.54 -6.09 -10.56
CA LEU A 95 -10.11 -6.01 -10.86
C LEU A 95 -9.42 -7.09 -10.04
N CYS A 96 -8.79 -8.06 -10.70
CA CYS A 96 -7.97 -9.07 -10.05
C CYS A 96 -6.50 -8.72 -10.20
N SER A 97 -5.74 -8.69 -9.11
CA SER A 97 -4.34 -8.26 -9.13
C SER A 97 -3.51 -9.07 -8.15
N ASP A 98 -2.39 -9.61 -8.62
CA ASP A 98 -1.38 -10.24 -7.78
C ASP A 98 -0.19 -9.28 -7.60
N PRO A 99 0.11 -8.81 -6.39
CA PRO A 99 1.27 -7.92 -6.16
C PRO A 99 2.65 -8.60 -6.34
N SER A 100 2.65 -9.94 -6.36
CA SER A 100 3.81 -10.81 -6.58
C SER A 100 3.89 -11.35 -8.01
N ASP A 101 3.07 -10.81 -8.93
CA ASP A 101 3.11 -11.15 -10.35
C ASP A 101 4.51 -10.87 -10.96
N ASP A 102 5.05 -11.88 -11.64
CA ASP A 102 6.38 -11.89 -12.24
C ASP A 102 6.39 -11.31 -13.67
N ILE A 103 5.23 -11.17 -14.30
CA ILE A 103 5.06 -10.65 -15.66
C ILE A 103 4.56 -9.20 -15.61
N ILE A 104 3.46 -8.95 -14.91
CA ILE A 104 2.88 -7.62 -14.73
C ILE A 104 3.25 -7.10 -13.35
N LEU A 105 4.42 -6.47 -13.26
CA LEU A 105 4.90 -5.89 -12.00
C LEU A 105 3.84 -4.97 -11.38
N ASP A 106 3.65 -5.06 -10.06
CA ASP A 106 2.61 -4.33 -9.32
C ASP A 106 2.52 -2.84 -9.66
N GLY A 107 3.64 -2.13 -9.83
CA GLY A 107 3.67 -0.71 -10.21
C GLY A 107 3.17 -0.40 -11.63
N ALA A 108 3.13 -1.39 -12.53
CA ALA A 108 2.51 -1.31 -13.86
C ALA A 108 1.12 -1.94 -13.93
N SER A 109 0.65 -2.62 -12.88
CA SER A 109 -0.68 -3.23 -12.86
C SER A 109 -1.78 -2.20 -13.04
N LEU A 110 -2.94 -2.63 -13.57
CA LEU A 110 -4.12 -1.77 -13.68
C LEU A 110 -4.60 -1.30 -12.30
N LYS A 111 -4.48 -2.14 -11.26
CA LYS A 111 -4.79 -1.79 -9.86
C LYS A 111 -4.03 -0.52 -9.45
N SER A 112 -2.72 -0.54 -9.64
CA SER A 112 -1.85 0.58 -9.28
C SER A 112 -2.07 1.77 -10.20
N GLY A 113 -2.25 1.57 -11.51
CA GLY A 113 -2.57 2.65 -12.44
C GLY A 113 -3.84 3.41 -12.07
N VAL A 114 -4.92 2.70 -11.73
CA VAL A 114 -6.17 3.31 -11.25
C VAL A 114 -5.93 4.12 -9.98
N ALA A 115 -5.22 3.55 -9.01
CA ALA A 115 -4.93 4.24 -7.75
C ALA A 115 -4.06 5.49 -7.95
N LEU A 116 -3.01 5.41 -8.76
CA LEU A 116 -2.11 6.51 -9.07
C LEU A 116 -2.84 7.63 -9.85
N SER A 117 -3.73 7.27 -10.76
CA SER A 117 -4.54 8.26 -11.49
C SER A 117 -5.49 9.02 -10.57
N ILE A 118 -6.05 8.36 -9.55
CA ILE A 118 -7.02 8.97 -8.64
C ILE A 118 -6.32 9.81 -7.57
N GLU A 119 -5.28 9.27 -6.93
CA GLU A 119 -4.64 9.92 -5.77
C GLU A 119 -3.60 10.96 -6.18
N LEU A 120 -2.90 10.76 -7.31
CA LEU A 120 -1.77 11.58 -7.74
C LEU A 120 -1.99 12.26 -9.10
N GLY A 121 -3.10 11.98 -9.78
CA GLY A 121 -3.38 12.53 -11.11
C GLY A 121 -2.40 12.04 -12.18
N ASP A 122 -1.70 10.94 -11.93
CA ASP A 122 -0.73 10.37 -12.87
C ASP A 122 -1.45 9.70 -14.03
N LYS A 123 -1.13 10.12 -15.26
CA LYS A 123 -1.68 9.55 -16.50
C LYS A 123 -0.63 8.80 -17.32
N ILE A 124 0.64 8.95 -16.95
CA ILE A 124 1.77 8.42 -17.72
C ILE A 124 2.30 7.14 -17.05
N PHE A 125 2.14 7.03 -15.73
CA PHE A 125 2.57 5.87 -14.93
C PHE A 125 4.06 5.55 -15.10
N SER A 126 4.84 6.58 -15.39
CA SER A 126 6.27 6.48 -15.62
C SER A 126 6.99 6.07 -14.35
N LEU A 127 8.05 5.27 -14.49
CA LEU A 127 8.92 4.96 -13.36
C LEU A 127 9.43 6.24 -12.69
N PRO A 128 9.31 6.36 -11.35
CA PRO A 128 9.83 7.51 -10.60
C PRO A 128 11.26 7.79 -11.02
N ARG A 129 11.62 9.08 -11.17
CA ARG A 129 13.03 9.45 -11.33
C ARG A 129 13.75 9.08 -10.05
N GLN A 130 14.40 7.92 -10.06
CA GLN A 130 15.39 7.55 -9.06
C GLN A 130 16.33 8.74 -8.91
N ARG A 131 16.34 9.38 -7.73
CA ARG A 131 17.33 10.41 -7.44
C ARG A 131 18.69 9.75 -7.57
N GLU A 132 19.65 10.44 -8.18
CA GLU A 132 21.05 10.01 -8.36
C GLU A 132 21.82 9.93 -7.01
N ALA A 133 21.16 9.53 -5.93
CA ALA A 133 21.72 9.43 -4.59
C ALA A 133 22.39 8.07 -4.32
N ASP A 134 22.07 7.04 -5.10
CA ASP A 134 22.77 5.77 -5.05
C ASP A 134 23.83 5.78 -6.16
N GLY A 135 25.11 5.64 -5.77
CA GLY A 135 26.31 5.66 -6.62
C GLY A 135 26.39 4.54 -7.68
N SER A 136 25.27 4.23 -8.32
CA SER A 136 25.16 3.46 -9.54
C SER A 136 26.01 4.11 -10.64
N PRO A 137 26.79 3.31 -11.39
CA PRO A 137 27.61 3.82 -12.47
C PRO A 137 26.69 4.49 -13.51
N THR A 138 27.05 5.72 -13.86
CA THR A 138 26.41 6.48 -14.93
C THR A 138 26.38 5.61 -16.18
N SER A 139 25.20 5.22 -16.64
CA SER A 139 25.07 4.48 -17.90
C SER A 139 25.77 5.26 -19.02
N PRO A 140 26.49 4.57 -19.93
CA PRO A 140 27.26 5.24 -20.97
C PRO A 140 26.31 6.08 -21.82
N ALA A 141 26.69 7.33 -22.04
CA ALA A 141 25.95 8.28 -22.85
C ALA A 141 25.60 7.65 -24.21
N SER A 142 24.31 7.57 -24.51
CA SER A 142 23.82 7.13 -25.81
C SER A 142 24.45 8.01 -26.92
N PRO A 143 24.94 7.43 -28.04
CA PRO A 143 25.76 8.15 -29.02
C PRO A 143 24.97 9.10 -29.94
N SER A 144 23.69 9.37 -29.69
CA SER A 144 22.84 10.08 -30.64
C SER A 144 22.74 11.61 -30.45
N ASN A 145 23.70 12.28 -29.80
CA ASN A 145 23.68 13.74 -29.67
C ASN A 145 25.05 14.39 -29.98
N CYS A 146 25.57 14.16 -31.21
CA CYS A 146 26.74 14.89 -31.71
C CYS A 146 26.38 16.21 -32.44
N VAL A 147 25.11 16.59 -32.55
CA VAL A 147 24.68 17.83 -33.24
C VAL A 147 23.86 18.73 -32.32
N ARG A 148 24.47 19.15 -31.20
CA ARG A 148 24.00 20.34 -30.45
C ARG A 148 25.13 20.97 -29.64
N LYS A 149 26.33 21.03 -30.19
CA LYS A 149 27.38 21.92 -29.70
C LYS A 149 27.25 23.25 -30.44
N VAL A 150 26.50 24.17 -29.85
CA VAL A 150 26.70 25.63 -29.80
C VAL A 150 25.43 26.22 -29.20
N ARG A 151 25.62 27.04 -28.16
CA ARG A 151 24.63 27.91 -27.51
C ARG A 151 23.80 27.30 -26.36
N THR A 152 24.43 27.19 -25.19
CA THR A 152 23.99 27.89 -23.95
C THR A 152 25.03 27.69 -22.85
N ARG A 153 25.88 28.71 -22.63
CA ARG A 153 26.47 28.97 -21.33
C ARG A 153 25.38 29.61 -20.49
N LEU A 154 24.93 28.96 -19.41
CA LEU A 154 24.31 29.58 -18.22
C LEU A 154 23.99 28.50 -17.17
N GLY A 155 24.70 28.58 -16.04
CA GLY A 155 24.24 28.11 -14.74
C GLY A 155 24.56 26.66 -14.35
N PRO A 156 25.16 26.41 -13.16
CA PRO A 156 25.03 25.09 -12.55
C PRO A 156 23.54 24.81 -12.34
N ARG A 157 23.05 23.68 -12.85
CA ARG A 157 21.69 23.20 -12.55
C ARG A 157 21.64 22.95 -11.05
N SER A 158 21.13 23.93 -10.31
CA SER A 158 20.63 23.75 -8.97
C SER A 158 19.55 22.68 -9.05
N THR A 159 19.88 21.46 -8.63
CA THR A 159 18.91 20.48 -8.15
C THR A 159 18.16 21.18 -7.03
N ARG A 160 17.03 21.81 -7.38
CA ARG A 160 16.15 22.50 -6.45
C ARG A 160 15.81 21.51 -5.35
N ARG A 161 16.45 21.63 -4.18
CA ARG A 161 16.05 20.91 -2.98
C ARG A 161 14.57 21.20 -2.84
N VAL A 162 13.76 20.16 -2.99
CA VAL A 162 12.34 20.26 -2.69
C VAL A 162 12.26 20.74 -1.25
N SER A 163 11.56 21.84 -1.02
CA SER A 163 11.42 22.39 0.33
C SER A 163 10.85 21.29 1.23
N GLU A 164 11.48 21.05 2.38
CA GLU A 164 11.01 20.10 3.39
C GLU A 164 9.55 20.37 3.78
N ALA A 165 9.16 21.66 3.81
CA ALA A 165 7.78 22.08 4.04
C ALA A 165 6.81 21.57 2.97
N ALA A 166 7.25 21.42 1.72
CA ALA A 166 6.42 20.90 0.62
C ALA A 166 6.28 19.37 0.63
N SER A 167 7.19 18.65 1.30
CA SER A 167 7.08 17.20 1.51
C SER A 167 6.31 16.81 2.76
N ARG A 168 6.07 17.76 3.68
CA ARG A 168 5.41 17.48 4.95
C ARG A 168 3.92 17.17 4.71
N PRO A 169 3.42 15.98 5.11
CA PRO A 169 2.01 15.68 4.98
C PRO A 169 1.18 16.62 5.88
N GLN A 170 0.04 17.06 5.37
CA GLN A 170 -0.91 17.92 6.09
C GLN A 170 -2.24 17.19 6.19
N LEU A 171 -2.75 17.05 7.41
CA LEU A 171 -4.03 16.39 7.66
C LEU A 171 -5.15 17.05 6.84
N GLY A 172 -5.91 16.23 6.11
CA GLY A 172 -7.02 16.69 5.26
C GLY A 172 -6.62 17.19 3.87
N GLN A 173 -5.33 17.34 3.59
CA GLN A 173 -4.86 17.70 2.25
C GLN A 173 -4.71 16.46 1.36
N PRO A 174 -4.82 16.60 0.03
CA PRO A 174 -4.61 15.49 -0.89
C PRO A 174 -3.16 14.99 -0.88
N LEU A 175 -2.98 13.73 -1.23
CA LEU A 175 -1.67 13.13 -1.39
C LEU A 175 -0.95 13.80 -2.57
N THR A 176 0.36 14.04 -2.45
CA THR A 176 1.16 14.60 -3.54
C THR A 176 2.37 13.74 -3.83
N GLU A 177 2.89 13.81 -5.06
CA GLU A 177 4.13 13.12 -5.46
C GLU A 177 5.30 13.43 -4.52
N THR A 178 5.40 14.68 -4.07
CA THR A 178 6.47 15.11 -3.17
C THR A 178 6.39 14.40 -1.81
N ILE A 179 5.18 14.27 -1.25
CA ILE A 179 4.93 13.57 0.02
C ILE A 179 5.28 12.09 -0.14
N VAL A 180 4.79 11.44 -1.21
CA VAL A 180 5.01 10.00 -1.45
C VAL A 180 6.48 9.67 -1.72
N ALA A 181 7.17 10.53 -2.48
CA ALA A 181 8.60 10.36 -2.72
C ALA A 181 9.38 10.43 -1.41
N ARG A 182 9.09 11.42 -0.55
CA ARG A 182 9.73 11.54 0.76
C ARG A 182 9.39 10.37 1.69
N PHE A 183 8.14 9.89 1.66
CA PHE A 183 7.74 8.68 2.41
C PHE A 183 8.53 7.46 1.98
N SER A 184 8.67 7.26 0.66
CA SER A 184 9.46 6.15 0.11
C SER A 184 10.93 6.24 0.52
N GLU A 185 11.53 7.44 0.50
CA GLU A 185 12.90 7.67 0.98
C GLU A 185 13.03 7.29 2.47
N ALA A 186 12.09 7.74 3.31
CA ALA A 186 12.15 7.52 4.74
C ALA A 186 11.94 6.05 5.10
N VAL A 187 10.96 5.36 4.49
CA VAL A 187 10.72 3.91 4.68
C VAL A 187 11.95 3.09 4.30
N LEU A 188 12.54 3.35 3.12
CA LEU A 188 13.74 2.65 2.68
C LEU A 188 14.96 2.95 3.55
N SER A 189 15.10 4.19 4.03
CA SER A 189 16.16 4.57 4.97
C SER A 189 16.03 3.84 6.30
N VAL A 190 14.83 3.81 6.89
CA VAL A 190 14.55 3.08 8.14
C VAL A 190 14.81 1.58 7.95
N GLY A 191 14.32 0.98 6.86
CA GLY A 191 14.55 -0.44 6.57
C GLY A 191 16.03 -0.79 6.40
N ARG A 192 16.81 0.02 5.66
CA ARG A 192 18.27 -0.19 5.53
C ARG A 192 18.98 -0.10 6.88
N ARG A 193 18.65 0.90 7.70
CA ARG A 193 19.25 1.06 9.03
C ARG A 193 18.90 -0.10 9.97
N ALA A 194 17.66 -0.60 9.92
CA ALA A 194 17.24 -1.78 10.66
C ALA A 194 18.01 -3.04 10.24
N LEU A 195 18.18 -3.26 8.93
CA LEU A 195 18.95 -4.39 8.41
C LEU A 195 20.43 -4.33 8.80
N GLU A 196 21.03 -3.14 8.75
CA GLU A 196 22.42 -2.95 9.21
C GLU A 196 22.56 -3.25 10.70
N TYR A 197 21.61 -2.80 11.52
CA TYR A 197 21.55 -3.14 12.94
C TYR A 197 21.51 -4.67 13.16
N THR A 198 20.59 -5.37 12.50
CA THR A 198 20.48 -6.84 12.60
C THR A 198 21.78 -7.53 12.21
N ARG A 199 22.39 -7.10 11.09
CA ARG A 199 23.67 -7.66 10.63
C ARG A 199 24.80 -7.47 11.64
N ARG A 200 24.90 -6.29 12.28
CA ARG A 200 25.91 -6.05 13.32
C ARG A 200 25.67 -6.93 14.53
N ARG A 201 24.43 -7.01 15.02
CA ARG A 201 24.05 -7.85 16.16
C ARG A 201 24.40 -9.31 15.91
N ASP A 202 24.03 -9.86 14.75
CA ASP A 202 24.30 -11.26 14.41
C ASP A 202 25.81 -11.53 14.31
N LYS A 203 26.60 -10.55 13.84
CA LYS A 203 28.06 -10.63 13.82
C LYS A 203 28.65 -10.63 15.24
N GLU A 204 28.18 -9.74 16.10
CA GLU A 204 28.61 -9.66 17.51
C GLU A 204 28.27 -10.94 18.28
N GLU A 205 27.10 -11.55 18.02
CA GLU A 205 26.72 -12.84 18.60
C GLU A 205 27.63 -13.98 18.11
N ALA A 206 27.94 -14.03 16.81
CA ALA A 206 28.83 -15.03 16.25
C ALA A 206 30.26 -14.91 16.79
N GLU A 207 30.79 -13.68 16.90
CA GLU A 207 32.12 -13.42 17.47
C GLU A 207 32.15 -13.69 18.98
N GLY A 208 31.09 -13.35 19.71
CA GLY A 208 30.93 -13.65 21.13
C GLY A 208 30.88 -15.16 21.42
N HIS A 209 30.29 -15.96 20.54
CA HIS A 209 30.30 -17.42 20.64
C HIS A 209 31.67 -18.02 20.32
N GLN A 210 32.43 -17.46 19.36
CA GLN A 210 33.79 -17.89 19.10
C GLN A 210 34.74 -17.56 20.26
N SER A 211 34.62 -16.36 20.84
CA SER A 211 35.42 -15.94 21.99
C SER A 211 35.12 -16.80 23.23
N LYS A 212 33.83 -17.08 23.52
CA LYS A 212 33.44 -18.00 24.61
C LYS A 212 33.88 -19.44 24.37
N LYS A 213 33.85 -19.94 23.14
CA LYS A 213 34.33 -21.29 22.82
C LYS A 213 35.85 -21.42 23.00
N SER A 214 36.61 -20.38 22.68
CA SER A 214 38.05 -20.32 22.99
C SER A 214 38.37 -20.10 24.48
N LEU A 215 37.47 -19.46 25.24
CA LEU A 215 37.65 -19.21 26.67
C LEU A 215 37.17 -20.39 27.55
N GLU A 216 36.16 -21.14 27.11
CA GLU A 216 35.68 -22.37 27.76
C GLU A 216 36.62 -23.55 27.53
N GLU A 217 37.41 -23.58 26.45
CA GLU A 217 38.57 -24.50 26.32
C GLU A 217 39.78 -24.09 27.18
N ALA A 218 39.82 -22.84 27.68
CA ALA A 218 40.95 -22.32 28.45
C ALA A 218 40.67 -22.16 29.97
N THR A 219 39.42 -22.02 30.42
CA THR A 219 39.13 -21.74 31.83
C THR A 219 37.76 -22.24 32.29
N SER A 220 37.77 -23.32 33.07
CA SER A 220 36.68 -23.71 33.96
C SER A 220 36.74 -22.89 35.26
N SER A 221 36.18 -21.68 35.29
CA SER A 221 35.72 -21.03 36.54
C SER A 221 35.01 -19.72 36.21
N GLY A 222 33.84 -19.53 36.81
CA GLY A 222 32.80 -18.65 36.30
C GLY A 222 32.96 -17.15 36.59
N ALA A 223 32.28 -16.37 35.73
CA ALA A 223 31.54 -15.16 36.09
C ALA A 223 30.62 -14.79 34.90
N LYS A 224 29.31 -14.73 35.13
CA LYS A 224 28.30 -14.31 34.13
C LYS A 224 28.21 -12.78 34.13
N ALA A 225 28.50 -12.14 32.99
CA ALA A 225 28.17 -10.74 32.74
C ALA A 225 26.76 -10.63 32.14
N SER A 226 25.97 -9.68 32.66
CA SER A 226 24.58 -9.39 32.31
C SER A 226 24.51 -8.44 31.11
N LEU A 227 23.87 -8.87 30.01
CA LEU A 227 23.54 -8.05 28.84
C LEU A 227 22.18 -7.38 29.06
N SER A 228 22.11 -6.05 28.90
CA SER A 228 20.89 -5.27 29.02
C SER A 228 20.03 -5.45 27.77
N HIS A 229 19.16 -6.45 27.75
CA HIS A 229 18.12 -6.63 26.75
C HIS A 229 16.98 -5.65 27.04
N VAL A 230 16.60 -4.81 26.07
CA VAL A 230 15.38 -4.00 26.19
C VAL A 230 14.18 -4.94 26.02
N THR A 231 13.52 -5.29 27.12
CA THR A 231 12.28 -6.06 27.08
C THR A 231 11.13 -5.15 26.68
N ILE A 232 10.76 -5.15 25.41
CA ILE A 232 9.56 -4.46 24.92
C ILE A 232 8.39 -5.42 25.07
N SER A 233 7.66 -5.29 26.18
CA SER A 233 6.38 -5.97 26.39
C SER A 233 5.34 -5.29 25.48
N VAL A 234 5.01 -5.93 24.35
CA VAL A 234 3.81 -5.56 23.57
C VAL A 234 2.67 -6.36 24.19
N GLU A 235 2.01 -5.79 25.19
CA GLU A 235 0.75 -6.35 25.68
C GLU A 235 -0.36 -5.98 24.70
N ASP A 236 -1.08 -6.99 24.21
CA ASP A 236 -2.28 -6.82 23.39
C ASP A 236 -3.33 -6.04 24.20
N ALA A 237 -3.70 -4.86 23.69
CA ALA A 237 -4.70 -4.00 24.30
C ALA A 237 -6.11 -4.53 24.02
N GLU A 238 -6.51 -5.60 24.70
CA GLU A 238 -7.92 -5.90 24.96
C GLU A 238 -8.12 -6.18 26.45
N ALA A 239 -9.10 -5.50 27.03
CA ALA A 239 -9.56 -5.56 28.42
C ALA A 239 -8.76 -4.75 29.47
N SER A 240 -9.26 -3.56 29.82
CA SER A 240 -10.06 -3.42 31.05
C SER A 240 -10.49 -1.97 31.28
N ALA A 241 -11.81 -1.76 31.23
CA ALA A 241 -12.51 -0.66 31.87
C ALA A 241 -13.01 -1.12 33.25
N ALA A 242 -13.21 -0.16 34.17
CA ALA A 242 -13.53 -0.27 35.61
C ALA A 242 -12.28 -0.55 36.48
N THR A 243 -11.93 0.26 37.49
CA THR A 243 -12.78 0.91 38.50
C THR A 243 -11.98 2.05 39.15
N ALA A 244 -12.63 3.19 39.42
CA ALA A 244 -12.05 4.34 40.11
C ALA A 244 -12.70 4.52 41.49
N THR A 245 -11.89 4.61 42.54
CA THR A 245 -12.13 5.14 43.91
C THR A 245 -10.79 4.95 44.66
N SER A 246 -10.22 5.80 45.51
CA SER A 246 -10.53 7.11 46.09
C SER A 246 -9.34 7.46 47.04
N GLU A 247 -8.96 8.74 47.09
CA GLU A 247 -8.47 9.52 48.26
C GLU A 247 -7.03 9.35 48.87
N ASP A 248 -6.37 10.52 48.89
CA ASP A 248 -5.18 11.12 49.54
C ASP A 248 -5.01 10.92 51.08
N PRO A 249 -4.03 11.56 51.80
CA PRO A 249 -2.61 11.90 51.52
C PRO A 249 -1.68 11.59 52.74
N SER A 250 -0.36 11.88 52.67
CA SER A 250 0.39 12.73 53.64
C SER A 250 1.91 12.49 53.82
N VAL A 251 2.60 13.63 54.05
CA VAL A 251 3.86 13.93 54.79
C VAL A 251 5.26 13.78 54.14
N ASP A 252 5.78 14.94 53.72
CA ASP A 252 7.08 15.58 53.97
C ASP A 252 8.32 14.74 54.32
N THR A 253 9.44 15.02 53.63
CA THR A 253 10.68 15.51 54.27
C THR A 253 11.57 16.24 53.25
N GLU A 254 11.86 17.51 53.52
CA GLU A 254 12.83 18.36 52.82
C GLU A 254 14.28 17.95 53.12
N GLN A 255 15.18 18.12 52.13
CA GLN A 255 16.51 18.70 52.33
C GLN A 255 17.16 19.08 50.98
N ASN A 256 17.26 20.39 50.73
CA ASN A 256 18.21 21.00 49.79
C ASN A 256 19.53 21.31 50.54
N PRO A 257 20.68 21.39 49.84
CA PRO A 257 21.19 22.73 49.54
C PRO A 257 21.85 22.90 48.14
N MET A 258 21.88 24.16 47.74
CA MET A 258 22.27 24.73 46.45
C MET A 258 23.78 24.75 46.13
N LEU A 259 24.06 24.62 44.82
CA LEU A 259 25.03 25.33 43.96
C LEU A 259 26.54 25.36 44.28
N ALA A 260 27.32 24.75 43.38
CA ALA A 260 28.48 25.38 42.71
C ALA A 260 28.69 24.71 41.34
N THR A 261 28.23 25.32 40.24
CA THR A 261 29.04 26.00 39.21
C THR A 261 30.23 25.20 38.68
N ASP A 262 30.00 24.41 37.63
CA ASP A 262 30.99 24.20 36.57
C ASP A 262 30.28 24.39 35.22
N SER A 263 30.89 25.21 34.38
CA SER A 263 30.42 25.66 33.07
C SER A 263 30.18 24.50 32.09
N PRO A 264 29.12 24.54 31.26
CA PRO A 264 28.82 23.48 30.32
C PRO A 264 29.80 23.50 29.15
N GLU A 265 30.54 22.41 28.96
CA GLU A 265 31.06 22.05 27.64
C GLU A 265 29.90 22.00 26.64
N PRO A 266 30.10 22.38 25.36
CA PRO A 266 29.04 22.35 24.37
C PRO A 266 28.60 20.90 24.15
N ILE A 267 27.47 20.55 24.76
CA ILE A 267 26.74 19.31 24.56
C ILE A 267 26.27 19.30 23.10
N THR A 268 27.05 18.74 22.19
CA THR A 268 26.56 18.17 20.93
C THR A 268 26.05 16.76 21.19
N THR A 269 25.09 16.59 22.10
CA THR A 269 24.30 15.35 22.14
C THR A 269 23.10 15.52 21.23
N THR A 270 23.25 15.13 19.97
CA THR A 270 22.13 14.51 19.27
C THR A 270 21.74 13.33 20.15
N ALA A 271 20.60 13.39 20.85
CA ALA A 271 20.18 12.35 21.77
C ALA A 271 20.01 11.04 20.99
N ALA A 272 21.04 10.20 20.99
CA ALA A 272 21.03 8.91 20.35
C ALA A 272 20.09 8.00 21.14
N PHE A 273 19.08 7.45 20.48
CA PHE A 273 18.23 6.40 21.04
C PHE A 273 18.85 5.03 20.72
N PRO A 274 18.49 3.96 21.44
CA PRO A 274 19.01 2.62 21.17
C PRO A 274 18.76 2.19 19.72
N ASP A 275 19.81 1.69 19.04
CA ASP A 275 19.72 1.23 17.64
C ASP A 275 18.66 0.14 17.44
N GLU A 276 18.37 -0.65 18.48
CA GLU A 276 17.33 -1.69 18.47
C GLU A 276 15.94 -1.12 18.17
N LEU A 277 15.66 0.12 18.57
CA LEU A 277 14.37 0.77 18.29
C LEU A 277 14.16 1.02 16.79
N ILE A 278 15.23 1.14 15.99
CA ILE A 278 15.10 1.24 14.53
C ILE A 278 14.50 -0.05 13.96
N ALA A 279 14.93 -1.21 14.46
CA ALA A 279 14.38 -2.49 14.05
C ALA A 279 12.92 -2.65 14.47
N VAL A 280 12.54 -2.14 15.66
CA VAL A 280 11.16 -2.14 16.14
C VAL A 280 10.28 -1.27 15.25
N VAL A 281 10.70 -0.04 14.96
CA VAL A 281 9.99 0.87 14.04
C VAL A 281 9.84 0.23 12.66
N TRP A 282 10.93 -0.34 12.11
CA TRP A 282 10.87 -1.04 10.83
C TRP A 282 9.87 -2.19 10.86
N MET A 283 9.82 -2.99 11.93
CA MET A 283 8.88 -4.11 12.04
C MET A 283 7.42 -3.62 12.04
N GLN A 284 7.11 -2.49 12.67
CA GLN A 284 5.78 -1.89 12.59
C GLN A 284 5.42 -1.49 11.16
N LEU A 285 6.35 -0.87 10.44
CA LEU A 285 6.14 -0.46 9.05
C LEU A 285 6.00 -1.66 8.13
N ALA A 286 6.90 -2.62 8.23
CA ALA A 286 6.97 -3.81 7.39
C ALA A 286 5.65 -4.58 7.37
N ARG A 287 4.95 -4.65 8.51
CA ARG A 287 3.70 -5.37 8.69
C ARG A 287 2.47 -4.61 8.20
N MET A 288 2.58 -3.33 7.85
CA MET A 288 1.42 -2.53 7.47
C MET A 288 0.73 -3.07 6.22
N ASP A 289 -0.56 -3.39 6.36
CA ASP A 289 -1.44 -3.85 5.30
C ASP A 289 -1.87 -2.67 4.39
N GLY A 290 -1.68 -2.84 3.09
CA GLY A 290 -2.06 -1.85 2.08
C GLY A 290 -3.51 -1.93 1.61
N TYR A 291 -4.33 -2.85 2.14
CA TYR A 291 -5.65 -3.18 1.60
C TYR A 291 -5.63 -3.44 0.09
N CYS A 292 -4.55 -4.05 -0.38
CA CYS A 292 -4.30 -4.25 -1.81
C CYS A 292 -3.53 -5.54 -2.12
N GLY A 293 -3.58 -6.51 -1.20
CA GLY A 293 -2.92 -7.81 -1.32
C GLY A 293 -1.44 -7.81 -0.99
N GLN A 294 -0.90 -6.71 -0.45
CA GLN A 294 0.51 -6.61 -0.07
C GLN A 294 0.69 -5.75 1.17
N VAL A 295 1.66 -6.16 2.01
CA VAL A 295 2.18 -5.31 3.09
C VAL A 295 3.28 -4.38 2.59
N LEU A 296 3.60 -3.34 3.36
CA LEU A 296 4.63 -2.38 3.00
C LEU A 296 6.03 -3.02 2.88
N LEU A 297 6.32 -4.10 3.63
CA LEU A 297 7.55 -4.90 3.45
C LEU A 297 7.72 -5.39 2.01
N GLN A 298 6.68 -6.05 1.48
CA GLN A 298 6.69 -6.61 0.12
C GLN A 298 6.85 -5.50 -0.93
N ALA A 299 6.25 -4.34 -0.70
CA ALA A 299 6.43 -3.18 -1.56
C ALA A 299 7.87 -2.63 -1.51
N ALA A 300 8.46 -2.52 -0.32
CA ALA A 300 9.81 -2.03 -0.12
C ALA A 300 10.87 -2.97 -0.74
N GLU A 301 10.77 -4.28 -0.50
CA GLU A 301 11.74 -5.28 -0.98
C GLU A 301 11.68 -5.46 -2.51
N ASN A 302 10.48 -5.59 -3.07
CA ASN A 302 10.33 -6.03 -4.47
C ASN A 302 10.37 -4.89 -5.49
N GLY A 303 10.39 -3.63 -5.08
CA GLY A 303 10.36 -2.52 -6.03
C GLY A 303 10.69 -1.14 -5.48
N GLY A 304 11.09 -1.05 -4.20
CA GLY A 304 11.53 0.19 -3.57
C GLY A 304 10.57 1.35 -3.80
N TYR A 305 11.08 2.45 -4.35
CA TYR A 305 10.33 3.69 -4.57
C TYR A 305 9.03 3.52 -5.36
N ASP A 306 9.06 2.73 -6.44
CA ASP A 306 7.90 2.60 -7.33
C ASP A 306 6.77 1.82 -6.67
N LYS A 307 7.10 0.71 -6.01
CA LYS A 307 6.12 -0.12 -5.32
C LYS A 307 5.63 0.53 -4.03
N ILE A 308 6.47 1.24 -3.27
CA ILE A 308 5.99 2.02 -2.11
C ILE A 308 5.01 3.10 -2.58
N ARG A 309 5.32 3.81 -3.67
CA ARG A 309 4.40 4.79 -4.28
C ARG A 309 3.06 4.17 -4.68
N ALA A 310 3.09 3.04 -5.39
CA ALA A 310 1.90 2.31 -5.80
C ALA A 310 1.10 1.79 -4.59
N TRP A 311 1.79 1.30 -3.54
CA TRP A 311 1.22 0.85 -2.28
C TRP A 311 0.49 1.99 -1.56
N THR A 312 1.11 3.16 -1.42
CA THR A 312 0.50 4.32 -0.74
C THR A 312 -0.76 4.78 -1.46
N ALA A 313 -0.73 4.89 -2.79
CA ALA A 313 -1.91 5.26 -3.57
C ALA A 313 -3.00 4.17 -3.47
N SER A 314 -2.62 2.90 -3.56
CA SER A 314 -3.55 1.76 -3.46
C SER A 314 -4.24 1.70 -2.10
N LEU A 315 -3.51 1.95 -1.01
CA LEU A 315 -4.06 2.02 0.34
C LEU A 315 -5.18 3.06 0.44
N LEU A 316 -4.95 4.27 -0.08
CA LEU A 316 -5.96 5.31 -0.05
C LEU A 316 -7.14 5.02 -0.99
N THR A 317 -6.87 4.50 -2.19
CA THR A 317 -7.92 4.22 -3.18
C THR A 317 -8.81 3.05 -2.76
N TRP A 318 -8.22 1.91 -2.42
CA TRP A 318 -8.92 0.68 -2.12
C TRP A 318 -9.27 0.58 -0.62
N GLY A 319 -8.27 0.77 0.25
CA GLY A 319 -8.46 0.75 1.71
C GLY A 319 -9.36 1.86 2.23
N GLY A 320 -9.25 3.07 1.65
CA GLY A 320 -10.12 4.20 1.99
C GLY A 320 -11.60 4.02 1.64
N ARG A 321 -11.96 2.93 0.95
CA ARG A 321 -13.34 2.62 0.54
C ARG A 321 -13.88 1.31 1.10
N VAL A 322 -13.17 0.70 2.04
CA VAL A 322 -13.58 -0.53 2.69
C VAL A 322 -14.83 -0.32 3.56
N ALA A 323 -15.78 -1.24 3.44
CA ALA A 323 -17.02 -1.25 4.22
C ALA A 323 -16.76 -1.45 5.73
N PRO A 324 -17.63 -0.94 6.64
CA PRO A 324 -17.40 -0.97 8.08
C PRO A 324 -16.97 -2.33 8.65
N ASP A 325 -17.62 -3.40 8.22
CA ASP A 325 -17.39 -4.79 8.63
C ASP A 325 -16.02 -5.34 8.20
N ARG A 326 -15.33 -4.67 7.27
CA ARG A 326 -14.05 -5.10 6.71
C ARG A 326 -12.87 -4.20 7.10
N ARG A 327 -13.08 -3.11 7.88
CA ARG A 327 -12.02 -2.15 8.26
C ARG A 327 -11.02 -2.68 9.28
N SER A 328 -11.38 -3.74 10.00
CA SER A 328 -10.47 -4.49 10.87
C SER A 328 -9.91 -5.74 10.19
N ALA A 329 -10.52 -6.16 9.08
CA ALA A 329 -10.08 -7.33 8.35
C ALA A 329 -8.83 -7.02 7.54
N ARG A 330 -7.83 -7.90 7.63
CA ARG A 330 -6.63 -7.85 6.79
C ARG A 330 -6.98 -8.25 5.36
N SER A 331 -6.27 -7.68 4.39
CA SER A 331 -6.28 -8.13 3.00
C SER A 331 -5.35 -9.32 2.76
N LEU A 332 -4.54 -9.68 3.75
CA LEU A 332 -3.59 -10.79 3.71
C LEU A 332 -3.66 -11.68 4.93
N GLU A 333 -3.46 -12.97 4.70
CA GLU A 333 -3.17 -13.92 5.78
C GLU A 333 -1.72 -13.75 6.28
N PRO A 334 -1.42 -14.13 7.53
CA PRO A 334 -0.05 -14.21 8.01
C PRO A 334 0.82 -15.10 7.12
N PHE A 335 2.08 -14.70 6.92
CA PHE A 335 3.00 -15.41 6.03
C PHE A 335 4.43 -15.43 6.58
N ASP A 336 5.22 -16.43 6.16
CA ASP A 336 6.64 -16.53 6.50
C ASP A 336 7.50 -15.79 5.47
N ARG A 337 8.50 -15.04 5.93
CA ARG A 337 9.52 -14.40 5.11
C ARG A 337 10.89 -14.63 5.73
N ASP A 338 11.67 -15.51 5.11
CA ASP A 338 13.03 -15.85 5.54
C ASP A 338 13.11 -16.25 7.02
N GLY A 339 12.11 -17.01 7.50
CA GLY A 339 12.01 -17.46 8.90
C GLY A 339 11.44 -16.42 9.86
N ILE A 340 11.02 -15.25 9.36
CA ILE A 340 10.27 -14.26 10.12
C ILE A 340 8.79 -14.40 9.78
N PHE A 341 7.99 -14.75 10.78
CA PHE A 341 6.54 -14.82 10.63
C PHE A 341 5.92 -13.43 10.67
N ILE A 342 5.42 -12.95 9.53
CA ILE A 342 4.82 -11.63 9.36
C ILE A 342 3.31 -11.75 9.55
N VAL A 343 2.80 -11.12 10.61
CA VAL A 343 1.36 -10.93 10.83
C VAL A 343 1.00 -9.51 10.40
N PRO A 344 0.22 -9.31 9.32
CA PRO A 344 -0.18 -7.98 8.87
C PRO A 344 -0.85 -7.16 9.99
N ILE A 345 -0.68 -5.83 9.95
CA ILE A 345 -1.32 -4.85 10.84
C ILE A 345 -2.00 -3.73 10.06
N THR A 346 -3.05 -3.13 10.62
CA THR A 346 -3.75 -1.98 10.01
C THR A 346 -2.89 -0.74 10.19
N VAL A 347 -3.18 0.28 9.39
CA VAL A 347 -2.63 1.62 9.57
C VAL A 347 -2.98 2.19 10.95
N ALA A 348 -4.15 1.87 11.51
CA ALA A 348 -4.57 2.35 12.83
C ALA A 348 -3.73 1.74 13.96
N GLU A 349 -3.49 0.43 13.94
CA GLU A 349 -2.60 -0.23 14.91
C GLU A 349 -1.17 0.27 14.78
N ALA A 350 -0.63 0.35 13.55
CA ALA A 350 0.69 0.90 13.30
C ALA A 350 0.82 2.33 13.83
N HIS A 351 -0.22 3.16 13.64
CA HIS A 351 -0.26 4.51 14.19
C HIS A 351 -0.18 4.51 15.73
N VAL A 352 -1.02 3.73 16.41
CA VAL A 352 -1.03 3.64 17.88
C VAL A 352 0.32 3.17 18.40
N MET A 353 0.90 2.12 17.82
CA MET A 353 2.18 1.57 18.24
C MET A 353 3.33 2.57 18.05
N LEU A 354 3.36 3.28 16.91
CA LEU A 354 4.40 4.29 16.65
C LEU A 354 4.26 5.51 17.57
N GLN A 355 3.03 5.96 17.86
CA GLN A 355 2.82 7.04 18.84
C GLN A 355 3.32 6.63 20.22
N HIS A 356 2.98 5.42 20.66
CA HIS A 356 3.44 4.90 21.94
C HIS A 356 4.97 4.81 22.02
N LEU A 357 5.64 4.35 20.95
CA LEU A 357 7.11 4.32 20.89
C LEU A 357 7.70 5.73 20.99
N VAL A 358 7.12 6.72 20.33
CA VAL A 358 7.58 8.11 20.39
C VAL A 358 7.34 8.74 21.77
N GLU A 359 6.25 8.38 22.44
CA GLU A 359 5.97 8.82 23.82
C GLU A 359 6.98 8.22 24.82
N GLN A 360 7.26 6.92 24.70
CA GLN A 360 8.26 6.23 25.53
C GLN A 360 9.69 6.70 25.23
N TYR A 361 10.01 6.96 23.96
CA TYR A 361 11.32 7.38 23.50
C TYR A 361 11.25 8.67 22.68
N PRO A 362 11.07 9.84 23.33
CA PRO A 362 10.94 11.13 22.65
C PRO A 362 12.05 11.47 21.64
N PRO A 363 13.31 11.03 21.79
CA PRO A 363 14.34 11.26 20.78
C PRO A 363 14.01 10.72 19.37
N LEU A 364 13.17 9.68 19.26
CA LEU A 364 12.77 9.08 17.98
C LEU A 364 12.13 10.10 17.03
N LYS A 365 11.38 11.08 17.55
CA LYS A 365 10.71 12.09 16.72
C LYS A 365 11.67 13.09 16.08
N PHE A 366 12.89 13.21 16.61
CA PHE A 366 13.93 14.09 16.09
C PHE A 366 14.79 13.40 15.03
N ASP A 367 14.68 12.08 14.88
CA ASP A 367 15.24 11.39 13.72
C ASP A 367 14.48 11.82 12.46
N TYR A 368 15.24 12.24 11.44
CA TYR A 368 14.69 12.86 10.25
C TYR A 368 13.75 11.96 9.45
N ASP A 369 14.03 10.65 9.41
CA ASP A 369 13.23 9.69 8.65
C ASP A 369 12.12 9.08 9.52
N ILE A 370 12.40 8.72 10.77
CA ILE A 370 11.38 8.16 11.68
C ILE A 370 10.33 9.23 11.99
N GLY A 371 10.74 10.46 12.32
CA GLY A 371 9.82 11.58 12.55
C GLY A 371 8.92 11.84 11.34
N PHE A 372 9.45 11.74 10.13
CA PHE A 372 8.64 11.86 8.91
C PHE A 372 7.65 10.70 8.76
N VAL A 373 8.09 9.47 8.98
CA VAL A 373 7.24 8.28 8.89
C VAL A 373 6.08 8.38 9.88
N VAL A 374 6.33 8.77 11.13
CA VAL A 374 5.27 8.95 12.14
C VAL A 374 4.20 9.92 11.65
N LEU A 375 4.61 11.09 11.12
CA LEU A 375 3.69 12.06 10.53
C LEU A 375 2.91 11.50 9.33
N MET A 376 3.57 10.68 8.50
CA MET A 376 2.92 10.06 7.34
C MET A 376 1.91 8.99 7.76
N ILE A 377 2.20 8.19 8.79
CA ILE A 377 1.27 7.18 9.30
C ILE A 377 0.05 7.85 9.95
N GLU A 378 0.25 8.96 10.68
CA GLU A 378 -0.84 9.79 11.19
C GLU A 378 -1.72 10.31 10.03
N TYR A 379 -1.09 10.87 8.99
CA TYR A 379 -1.79 11.33 7.79
C TYR A 379 -2.60 10.24 7.09
N LEU A 380 -2.03 9.04 6.93
CA LEU A 380 -2.71 7.91 6.30
C LEU A 380 -3.90 7.45 7.14
N ASN A 381 -3.71 7.31 8.46
CA ASN A 381 -4.78 6.92 9.39
C ASN A 381 -5.95 7.93 9.33
N ASP A 382 -5.65 9.22 9.45
CA ASP A 382 -6.62 10.31 9.38
C ASP A 382 -7.33 10.36 8.01
N SER A 383 -6.60 10.17 6.91
CA SER A 383 -7.17 10.10 5.56
C SER A 383 -8.16 8.94 5.39
N LEU A 384 -7.82 7.75 5.89
CA LEU A 384 -8.71 6.59 5.87
C LEU A 384 -9.96 6.85 6.69
N GLN A 385 -9.80 7.34 7.92
CA GLN A 385 -10.93 7.63 8.80
C GLN A 385 -11.90 8.66 8.22
N ARG A 386 -11.40 9.75 7.60
CA ARG A 386 -12.28 10.74 6.95
C ARG A 386 -13.07 10.12 5.80
N ARG A 387 -12.41 9.33 4.93
CA ARG A 387 -13.08 8.68 3.79
C ARG A 387 -14.16 7.72 4.27
N TRP A 388 -13.86 6.93 5.29
CA TRP A 388 -14.83 6.03 5.91
C TRP A 388 -16.02 6.77 6.51
N ARG A 389 -15.80 7.86 7.25
CA ARG A 389 -16.89 8.70 7.78
C ARG A 389 -17.77 9.27 6.66
N HIS A 390 -17.17 9.76 5.57
CA HIS A 390 -17.92 10.26 4.41
C HIS A 390 -18.75 9.18 3.72
N LEU A 391 -18.23 7.95 3.62
CA LEU A 391 -18.96 6.82 3.04
C LEU A 391 -20.12 6.38 3.92
N ASP A 392 -19.94 6.41 5.24
CA ASP A 392 -20.97 6.01 6.19
C ASP A 392 -22.10 7.06 6.27
N SER A 393 -21.75 8.36 6.21
CA SER A 393 -22.75 9.44 6.17
C SER A 393 -23.60 9.39 4.89
N ALA A 394 -22.96 9.19 3.73
CA ALA A 394 -23.66 9.14 2.44
C ALA A 394 -24.70 8.00 2.36
N LYS A 395 -24.49 6.89 3.07
CA LYS A 395 -25.47 5.80 3.15
C LYS A 395 -26.67 6.10 4.04
N THR A 396 -26.51 7.01 5.00
CA THR A 396 -27.57 7.35 5.96
C THR A 396 -28.53 8.39 5.38
N ASP A 397 -28.06 9.20 4.43
CA ASP A 397 -28.81 10.30 3.81
C ASP A 397 -29.63 9.91 2.56
N GLU A 398 -29.54 8.67 2.08
CA GLU A 398 -30.40 8.16 1.00
C GLU A 398 -31.86 8.09 1.50
N PRO A 399 -32.78 8.97 1.02
CA PRO A 399 -34.16 8.93 1.45
C PRO A 399 -34.78 7.64 0.92
N SER A 400 -35.21 6.76 1.83
CA SER A 400 -36.10 5.68 1.47
C SER A 400 -37.37 6.30 0.87
N GLU A 401 -37.52 6.28 -0.46
CA GLU A 401 -38.78 6.60 -1.13
C GLU A 401 -39.81 5.53 -0.73
N ALA A 402 -40.40 5.70 0.45
CA ALA A 402 -41.61 5.03 0.84
C ALA A 402 -42.75 5.64 0.01
N THR A 403 -43.05 5.02 -1.12
CA THR A 403 -44.32 5.21 -1.81
C THR A 403 -45.43 4.82 -0.83
N GLN A 404 -46.08 5.81 -0.20
CA GLN A 404 -47.32 5.61 0.55
C GLN A 404 -48.44 5.25 -0.44
N GLY A 405 -48.57 3.95 -0.70
CA GLY A 405 -49.68 3.33 -1.40
C GLY A 405 -50.45 2.45 -0.43
N ASP A 406 -51.56 2.97 0.06
CA ASP A 406 -52.45 2.38 1.06
C ASP A 406 -53.12 1.10 0.50
N LYS A 407 -52.61 -0.09 0.85
CA LYS A 407 -53.36 -1.37 0.73
C LYS A 407 -53.01 -2.33 1.87
N LYS A 408 -54.03 -2.57 2.71
CA LYS A 408 -54.11 -3.64 3.72
C LYS A 408 -53.81 -5.02 3.12
N GLY A 409 -52.98 -5.77 3.83
CA GLY A 409 -53.13 -7.23 3.93
C GLY A 409 -52.15 -8.06 3.11
N GLU A 410 -50.87 -8.06 3.49
CA GLU A 410 -49.98 -9.22 3.47
C GLU A 410 -48.69 -8.83 4.22
N LYS A 411 -48.23 -9.67 5.15
CA LYS A 411 -46.97 -9.42 5.87
C LYS A 411 -45.83 -9.40 4.84
N PRO A 412 -45.09 -8.28 4.67
CA PRO A 412 -43.89 -8.31 3.87
C PRO A 412 -42.81 -9.01 4.71
N VAL A 413 -42.44 -10.21 4.29
CA VAL A 413 -41.14 -10.78 4.65
C VAL A 413 -40.12 -9.80 4.08
N ALA A 414 -39.50 -9.01 4.95
CA ALA A 414 -38.42 -8.13 4.57
C ALA A 414 -37.37 -8.97 3.83
N PRO A 415 -36.93 -8.57 2.62
CA PRO A 415 -35.77 -9.21 2.03
C PRO A 415 -34.61 -8.89 2.96
N ASP A 416 -34.16 -9.92 3.66
CA ASP A 416 -32.92 -9.92 4.42
C ASP A 416 -31.80 -9.61 3.42
N GLN A 417 -31.52 -8.32 3.23
CA GLN A 417 -30.36 -7.82 2.48
C GLN A 417 -29.11 -7.94 3.35
N SER A 418 -28.94 -9.06 4.06
CA SER A 418 -27.62 -9.54 4.41
C SER A 418 -26.91 -9.86 3.10
N LYS A 419 -26.37 -8.81 2.46
CA LYS A 419 -25.40 -8.93 1.36
C LYS A 419 -24.27 -9.79 1.92
N SER A 420 -24.36 -11.10 1.69
CA SER A 420 -23.33 -12.09 2.00
C SER A 420 -22.00 -11.50 1.57
N ALA A 421 -21.22 -11.00 2.52
CA ALA A 421 -19.92 -10.40 2.25
C ALA A 421 -19.10 -11.48 1.54
N VAL A 422 -18.71 -11.20 0.29
CA VAL A 422 -17.89 -12.15 -0.47
C VAL A 422 -16.51 -12.13 0.20
N PRO A 423 -16.05 -13.26 0.78
CA PRO A 423 -14.73 -13.31 1.38
C PRO A 423 -13.67 -12.87 0.37
N LEU A 424 -12.61 -12.22 0.83
CA LEU A 424 -11.49 -11.70 0.01
C LEU A 424 -11.77 -10.47 -0.88
N VAL A 425 -12.99 -10.25 -1.37
CA VAL A 425 -13.30 -9.11 -2.26
C VAL A 425 -13.36 -7.79 -1.47
N ILE A 426 -12.61 -6.80 -1.94
CA ILE A 426 -12.70 -5.41 -1.47
C ILE A 426 -13.73 -4.69 -2.35
N ASN A 427 -14.96 -4.56 -1.84
CA ASN A 427 -16.01 -3.80 -2.50
C ASN A 427 -15.92 -2.32 -2.10
N THR A 428 -15.63 -1.46 -3.07
CA THR A 428 -15.45 -0.02 -2.82
C THR A 428 -16.75 0.76 -2.71
N GLY A 429 -17.88 0.18 -3.16
CA GLY A 429 -19.16 0.88 -3.32
C GLY A 429 -19.16 1.98 -4.40
N ASP A 430 -18.00 2.29 -5.00
CA ASP A 430 -17.84 3.29 -6.04
C ASP A 430 -17.96 2.63 -7.43
N PRO A 431 -18.98 2.94 -8.24
CA PRO A 431 -19.16 2.35 -9.56
C PRO A 431 -17.98 2.59 -10.51
N LYS A 432 -17.18 3.66 -10.32
CA LYS A 432 -15.99 3.91 -11.14
C LYS A 432 -14.85 2.95 -10.82
N LEU A 433 -14.74 2.55 -9.55
CA LEU A 433 -13.69 1.64 -9.10
C LEU A 433 -14.09 0.16 -9.15
N GLY A 434 -15.35 -0.15 -8.85
CA GLY A 434 -15.82 -1.53 -8.75
C GLY A 434 -15.25 -2.26 -7.54
N CYS A 435 -14.90 -3.53 -7.73
CA CYS A 435 -14.35 -4.41 -6.69
C CYS A 435 -12.88 -4.76 -7.00
N LEU A 436 -12.07 -4.91 -5.95
CA LEU A 436 -10.71 -5.46 -6.04
C LEU A 436 -10.68 -6.87 -5.45
N LEU A 437 -10.10 -7.81 -6.18
CA LEU A 437 -9.76 -9.14 -5.72
C LEU A 437 -8.23 -9.27 -5.70
N PRO A 438 -7.60 -9.16 -4.51
CA PRO A 438 -6.20 -9.51 -4.36
C PRO A 438 -5.98 -10.99 -4.69
N LEU A 439 -4.93 -11.29 -5.45
CA LEU A 439 -4.54 -12.64 -5.84
C LEU A 439 -3.15 -13.01 -5.28
N HIS A 440 -2.89 -14.31 -5.19
CA HIS A 440 -1.65 -14.94 -4.72
C HIS A 440 -1.17 -16.11 -5.60
N CYS A 441 -1.90 -16.42 -6.67
CA CYS A 441 -1.59 -17.57 -7.52
C CYS A 441 -0.38 -17.34 -8.46
N GLY A 442 0.02 -16.11 -8.76
CA GLY A 442 1.02 -15.74 -9.78
C GLY A 442 0.39 -15.62 -11.18
N HIS A 443 1.15 -15.15 -12.19
CA HIS A 443 0.56 -14.72 -13.47
C HIS A 443 -0.12 -15.82 -14.28
N ASN A 444 0.54 -16.97 -14.47
CA ASN A 444 0.07 -18.03 -15.38
C ASN A 444 -0.58 -19.20 -14.64
N LYS A 445 -0.90 -19.04 -13.35
CA LYS A 445 -1.53 -20.09 -12.55
C LYS A 445 -3.04 -19.86 -12.48
N ASN A 446 -3.76 -20.96 -12.29
CA ASN A 446 -5.19 -20.90 -11.98
C ASN A 446 -5.39 -20.22 -10.62
N TYR A 447 -6.54 -19.56 -10.49
CA TYR A 447 -6.99 -19.04 -9.20
C TYR A 447 -7.02 -20.14 -8.13
N GLU A 448 -6.60 -19.79 -6.93
CA GLU A 448 -6.78 -20.62 -5.74
C GLU A 448 -8.27 -20.80 -5.43
N ASP A 449 -8.63 -21.81 -4.66
CA ASP A 449 -10.05 -22.11 -4.44
C ASP A 449 -10.77 -20.96 -3.71
N ALA A 450 -10.10 -20.28 -2.78
CA ALA A 450 -10.65 -19.07 -2.13
C ALA A 450 -10.89 -17.94 -3.15
N GLU A 451 -9.95 -17.70 -4.07
CA GLU A 451 -10.07 -16.70 -5.14
C GLU A 451 -11.18 -17.05 -6.13
N LYS A 452 -11.33 -18.33 -6.49
CA LYS A 452 -12.44 -18.83 -7.32
C LYS A 452 -13.79 -18.59 -6.64
N GLN A 453 -13.90 -18.90 -5.34
CA GLN A 453 -15.13 -18.63 -4.59
C GLN A 453 -15.43 -17.14 -4.51
N ALA A 454 -14.40 -16.31 -4.33
CA ALA A 454 -14.52 -14.85 -4.34
C ALA A 454 -15.02 -14.32 -5.70
N LEU A 455 -14.46 -14.79 -6.82
CA LEU A 455 -14.92 -14.47 -8.16
C LEU A 455 -16.39 -14.86 -8.37
N ILE A 456 -16.76 -16.10 -8.02
CA ILE A 456 -18.13 -16.59 -8.16
C ILE A 456 -19.08 -15.78 -7.27
N GLY A 457 -18.66 -15.47 -6.04
CA GLY A 457 -19.40 -14.62 -5.11
C GLY A 457 -19.67 -13.23 -5.69
N PHE A 458 -18.66 -12.60 -6.30
CA PHE A 458 -18.83 -11.34 -7.03
C PHE A 458 -19.84 -11.48 -8.18
N LEU A 459 -19.71 -12.52 -9.01
CA LEU A 459 -20.63 -12.73 -10.15
C LEU A 459 -22.08 -12.96 -9.71
N ARG A 460 -22.30 -13.60 -8.58
CA ARG A 460 -23.63 -13.72 -7.94
C ARG A 460 -24.11 -12.39 -7.40
N HIS A 461 -23.24 -11.66 -6.70
CA HIS A 461 -23.56 -10.36 -6.11
C HIS A 461 -24.07 -9.35 -7.15
N VAL A 462 -23.48 -9.37 -8.35
CA VAL A 462 -23.88 -8.48 -9.47
C VAL A 462 -24.99 -9.08 -10.33
N GLY A 463 -25.57 -10.22 -9.94
CA GLY A 463 -26.69 -10.85 -10.63
C GLY A 463 -26.36 -11.38 -12.03
N PHE A 464 -25.09 -11.72 -12.27
CA PHE A 464 -24.64 -12.32 -13.52
C PHE A 464 -24.82 -13.84 -13.49
N VAL A 465 -24.54 -14.47 -12.36
CA VAL A 465 -24.79 -15.90 -12.10
C VAL A 465 -25.98 -16.04 -11.14
N GLY A 466 -26.84 -17.03 -11.40
CA GLY A 466 -27.99 -17.32 -10.53
C GLY A 466 -27.60 -17.79 -9.12
N PRO A 467 -28.56 -17.85 -8.18
CA PRO A 467 -28.32 -18.40 -6.85
C PRO A 467 -27.85 -19.86 -6.93
N THR A 468 -27.09 -20.31 -5.93
CA THR A 468 -26.73 -21.72 -5.77
C THR A 468 -28.01 -22.56 -5.77
N LYS A 469 -28.07 -23.55 -6.66
CA LYS A 469 -29.17 -24.52 -6.69
C LYS A 469 -29.07 -25.49 -5.54
#